data_AF-A0ABD5PVS5-F1
#
_entry.id   AF-A0ABD5PVS5-F1
#
_cell.length_a   1.000
_cell.length_b   1.000
_cell.length_c   1.000
_cell.angle_alpha   90.00
_cell.angle_beta   90.00
_cell.angle_gamma   90.00
#
_symmetry.space_group_name_H-M   'P 1'
#
loop_
_entity.id
_entity.type
_entity.pdbx_description
1 polymer ?
#
loop_
_entity_poly.entity_id
_entity_poly.type
_entity_poly.pdbx_seq_one_letter_code
_entity_poly.pdbx_strand_id
1 'polypeptide(L)' 'MGATYSDRFWKTICAYRSAVALLLGLEAVLLVLLLIALWLRPEDTETRTILVADFALVVAGFFAAGYVLYRCRKRRRTA' A
#
# COMPACT_ATOMS: atom_id res chain seq x y z
N MET A 1 -12.19 31.29 -4.42
CA MET A 1 -11.08 30.43 -4.88
C MET A 1 -11.67 29.05 -5.14
N GLY A 2 -11.89 28.71 -6.42
CA GLY A 2 -12.66 27.52 -6.81
C GLY A 2 -12.01 26.25 -6.26
N ALA A 3 -12.79 25.43 -5.56
CA ALA A 3 -12.33 24.13 -5.09
C ALA A 3 -11.90 23.30 -6.31
N THR A 4 -10.60 23.18 -6.52
CA THR A 4 -10.01 22.41 -7.61
C THR A 4 -10.46 20.95 -7.50
N TYR A 5 -10.68 20.27 -8.64
CA TYR A 5 -11.07 18.84 -8.68
C TYR A 5 -10.19 17.96 -7.78
N SER A 6 -8.92 18.32 -7.66
CA SER A 6 -7.95 17.68 -6.78
C SER A 6 -8.37 17.71 -5.31
N ASP A 7 -8.93 18.80 -4.78
CA ASP A 7 -9.34 18.88 -3.37
C ASP A 7 -10.52 17.97 -3.06
N ARG A 8 -11.46 17.84 -4.00
CA ARG A 8 -12.61 16.93 -3.85
C ARG A 8 -12.15 15.47 -3.84
N PHE A 9 -11.23 15.12 -4.75
CA PHE A 9 -10.60 13.80 -4.80
C PHE A 9 -9.85 13.47 -3.50
N TRP A 10 -8.99 14.39 -3.02
CA TRP A 10 -8.27 14.20 -1.77
C TRP A 10 -9.20 14.14 -0.56
N LYS A 11 -10.30 14.90 -0.53
CA LYS A 11 -11.28 14.85 0.57
C LYS A 11 -11.96 13.48 0.66
N THR A 12 -12.37 12.91 -0.47
CA THR A 12 -12.95 11.56 -0.52
C THR A 12 -11.91 10.50 -0.14
N ILE A 13 -10.72 10.53 -0.72
CA ILE A 13 -9.65 9.56 -0.41
C ILE A 13 -9.25 9.62 1.07
N CYS A 14 -9.13 10.82 1.63
CA CYS A 14 -8.80 10.98 3.05
C CYS A 14 -9.96 10.63 3.98
N ALA A 15 -11.21 10.55 3.49
CA ALA A 15 -12.34 10.00 4.25
C ALA A 15 -12.22 8.48 4.38
N TYR A 16 -11.79 7.80 3.31
CA TYR A 16 -11.50 6.35 3.32
C TYR A 16 -10.15 5.98 3.96
N ARG A 17 -9.49 6.90 4.68
CA ARG A 17 -8.24 6.66 5.42
C ARG A 17 -8.28 5.37 6.26
N SER A 18 -9.41 5.08 6.89
CA SER A 18 -9.55 3.88 7.73
C SER A 18 -9.42 2.61 6.89
N ALA A 19 -10.07 2.56 5.73
CA ALA A 19 -9.96 1.45 4.79
C ALA A 19 -8.54 1.34 4.23
N VAL A 20 -7.90 2.46 3.87
CA VAL A 20 -6.50 2.47 3.40
C VAL A 20 -5.53 1.98 4.48
N ALA A 21 -5.75 2.34 5.75
CA ALA A 21 -4.94 1.85 6.86
C ALA A 21 -5.14 0.35 7.12
N LEU A 22 -6.37 -0.16 6.97
CA LEU A 22 -6.67 -1.59 7.02
C LEU A 22 -5.99 -2.35 5.88
N LEU A 23 -6.06 -1.82 4.66
CA LEU A 23 -5.37 -2.35 3.49
C LEU A 23 -3.86 -2.42 3.71
N LEU A 24 -3.28 -1.35 4.25
CA LEU A 24 -1.84 -1.28 4.53
C LEU A 24 -1.43 -2.28 5.62
N GLY A 25 -2.27 -2.50 6.64
CA GLY A 25 -2.07 -3.55 7.62
C GLY A 25 -2.13 -4.95 7.02
N LEU A 26 -3.09 -5.19 6.12
CA LEU A 26 -3.22 -6.47 5.40
C LEU A 26 -2.01 -6.71 4.48
N GLU A 27 -1.59 -5.71 3.71
CA GLU A 27 -0.38 -5.76 2.87
C GLU A 27 0.88 -6.00 3.69
N ALA A 28 0.99 -5.42 4.89
CA ALA A 28 2.10 -5.69 5.79
C ALA A 28 2.14 -7.17 6.21
N VAL A 29 0.99 -7.77 6.54
CA VAL A 29 0.91 -9.20 6.87
C VAL A 29 1.29 -10.06 5.66
N LEU A 30 0.78 -9.73 4.47
CA LEU A 30 1.16 -10.40 3.22
C LEU A 30 2.66 -10.32 2.94
N LEU A 31 3.28 -9.15 3.16
CA LEU A 31 4.73 -8.97 3.00
C LEU A 31 5.53 -9.86 3.96
N VAL A 32 5.10 -9.95 5.21
CA VAL A 32 5.76 -10.82 6.20
C VAL A 32 5.65 -12.28 5.77
N LEU A 33 4.47 -12.72 5.32
CA LEU A 33 4.28 -14.08 4.81
C LEU A 33 5.14 -14.36 3.56
N LEU A 34 5.23 -13.40 2.63
CA LEU A 34 6.08 -13.49 1.44
C LEU A 34 7.57 -13.56 1.79
N LEU A 35 8.02 -12.78 2.77
CA LEU A 35 9.40 -12.82 3.27
C LEU A 35 9.73 -14.17 3.90
N ILE A 36 8.81 -14.72 4.71
CA ILE A 36 8.94 -16.05 5.29
C ILE A 36 9.01 -17.10 4.16
N ALA A 37 8.11 -17.03 3.18
CA ALA A 37 8.09 -17.96 2.06
C ALA A 37 9.38 -17.90 1.22
N LEU A 38 9.92 -16.70 0.96
CA LEU A 38 11.23 -16.52 0.32
C LEU A 38 12.36 -17.10 1.17
N TRP A 39 12.28 -16.96 2.49
CA TRP A 39 13.26 -17.50 3.43
C TRP A 39 13.30 -19.02 3.44
N LEU A 40 12.14 -19.67 3.26
CA LEU A 40 12.04 -21.13 3.14
C LEU A 40 12.68 -21.70 1.86
N ARG A 41 13.16 -20.85 0.92
CA ARG A 41 13.86 -21.22 -0.33
C ARG A 41 13.15 -22.35 -1.10
N PRO A 42 12.04 -22.04 -1.82
CA PRO A 42 11.43 -23.03 -2.70
C PRO A 42 12.46 -23.52 -3.73
N GLU A 43 12.64 -24.84 -3.83
CA GLU A 43 13.54 -25.44 -4.83
C GLU A 43 12.97 -25.32 -6.26
N ASP A 44 11.66 -25.14 -6.38
CA ASP A 44 10.97 -25.00 -7.66
C ASP A 44 11.17 -23.60 -8.27
N THR A 45 11.72 -23.56 -9.49
CA THR A 45 12.04 -22.31 -10.19
C THR A 45 10.80 -21.50 -10.55
N GLU A 46 9.69 -22.15 -10.92
CA GLU A 46 8.41 -21.50 -11.23
C GLU A 46 7.82 -20.81 -10.00
N THR A 47 7.84 -21.48 -8.85
CA THR A 47 7.36 -20.96 -7.56
C THR A 47 8.14 -19.72 -7.13
N ARG A 48 9.44 -19.68 -7.40
CA ARG A 48 10.29 -18.51 -7.10
C ARG A 48 9.92 -17.29 -7.95
N THR A 49 9.61 -17.46 -9.23
CA THR A 49 9.24 -16.35 -10.11
C THR A 49 7.90 -15.73 -9.69
N ILE A 50 6.93 -16.55 -9.31
CA ILE A 50 5.62 -16.10 -8.82
C ILE A 50 5.78 -15.32 -7.51
N LEU A 51 6.56 -15.85 -6.55
CA LEU A 51 6.83 -15.16 -5.28
C LEU A 51 7.45 -13.77 -5.47
N VAL A 52 8.38 -13.64 -6.43
CA VAL A 52 9.04 -12.35 -6.70
C VAL A 52 8.06 -11.35 -7.33
N ALA A 53 7.18 -11.81 -8.23
CA ALA A 53 6.14 -10.98 -8.81
C ALA A 53 5.12 -10.50 -7.75
N ASP A 54 4.68 -11.41 -6.88
CA ASP A 54 3.79 -11.07 -5.77
C ASP A 54 4.45 -10.08 -4.80
N PHE A 55 5.73 -10.30 -4.48
CA PHE A 55 6.49 -9.37 -3.65
C PHE A 55 6.53 -7.97 -4.28
N ALA A 56 6.82 -7.86 -5.58
CA ALA A 56 6.84 -6.57 -6.26
C ALA A 56 5.48 -5.87 -6.25
N LEU A 57 4.40 -6.61 -6.48
CA LEU A 57 3.03 -6.10 -6.44
C LEU A 57 2.64 -5.59 -5.06
N VAL A 58 2.89 -6.39 -4.02
CA VAL A 58 2.52 -6.01 -2.64
C VAL A 58 3.37 -4.85 -2.15
N VAL A 59 4.67 -4.81 -2.48
CA VAL A 59 5.53 -3.65 -2.16
C VAL A 59 5.00 -2.38 -2.83
N ALA A 60 4.65 -2.44 -4.13
CA ALA A 60 4.11 -1.29 -4.85
C ALA A 60 2.79 -0.79 -4.24
N GLY A 61 1.88 -1.71 -3.88
CA GLY A 61 0.63 -1.41 -3.19
C GLY A 61 0.87 -0.73 -1.83
N PHE A 62 1.80 -1.28 -1.05
CA PHE A 62 2.18 -0.75 0.26
C PHE A 62 2.72 0.68 0.19
N PHE A 63 3.60 0.95 -0.78
CA PHE A 63 4.12 2.31 -1.01
C PHE A 63 3.02 3.26 -1.48
N ALA A 64 2.13 2.83 -2.37
CA ALA A 64 1.02 3.65 -2.84
C ALA A 64 0.05 4.00 -1.69
N ALA A 65 -0.35 3.03 -0.89
CA ALA A 65 -1.21 3.21 0.27
C ALA A 65 -0.55 4.10 1.33
N GLY A 66 0.74 3.87 1.62
CA GLY A 66 1.54 4.68 2.54
C GLY A 66 1.67 6.12 2.08
N TYR A 67 1.89 6.35 0.78
CA TYR A 67 1.97 7.67 0.19
C TYR A 67 0.64 8.43 0.30
N VAL A 68 -0.47 7.76 0.01
CA VAL A 68 -1.82 8.33 0.15
C VAL A 68 -2.08 8.76 1.60
N LEU A 69 -1.77 7.90 2.58
CA LEU A 69 -1.91 8.23 4.00
C LEU A 69 -0.99 9.38 4.42
N TYR A 70 0.26 9.39 3.98
CA TYR A 70 1.22 10.45 4.25
C TYR A 70 0.72 11.79 3.73
N ARG A 71 0.22 11.83 2.49
CA ARG A 71 -0.30 13.05 1.86
C ARG A 71 -1.59 13.53 2.52
N CYS A 72 -2.47 12.62 2.93
CA CYS A 72 -3.64 12.94 3.75
C CYS A 72 -3.27 13.53 5.12
N ARG A 73 -2.26 12.99 5.80
CA ARG A 73 -1.76 13.55 7.07
C ARG A 73 -1.13 14.94 6.88
N LYS A 74 -0.34 15.12 5.81
CA LYS A 74 0.32 16.41 5.51
C LYS A 74 -0.71 17.52 5.27
N ARG A 75 -1.77 17.26 4.48
CA ARG A 75 -2.86 18.23 4.25
C ARG A 75 -3.63 18.61 5.52
N ARG A 76 -3.86 17.68 6.46
CA ARG A 76 -4.51 18.00 7.75
C ARG A 76 -3.66 18.82 8.72
N ARG A 77 -2.33 18.83 8.58
CA ARG A 77 -1.45 19.68 9.40
C ARG A 77 -1.38 21.13 8.89
N THR A 78 -1.86 21.40 7.68
CA THR A 78 -1.80 22.72 7.02
C THR A 78 -3.17 23.37 6.84
N ALA A 79 -4.25 22.69 7.23
CA ALA A 79 -5.61 23.21 7.31
C ALA A 79 -5.95 23.49 8.77
#